data_AF-A0A074W9Y1-F1
#
_entry.id   AF-A0A074W9Y1-F1
#
_cell.length_a   1.000
_cell.length_b   1.000
_cell.length_c   1.000
_cell.angle_alpha   90.00
_cell.angle_beta   90.00
_cell.angle_gamma   90.00
#
_symmetry.space_group_name_H-M   'P 1'
#
loop_
_entity.id
_entity.type
_entity.pdbx_description
1 polymer ?
#
loop_
_entity_poly.entity_id
_entity_poly.type
_entity_poly.pdbx_seq_one_letter_code
_entity_poly.pdbx_strand_id
1 'polypeptide(L)'
;MQLQRFLYLASVLPVVVFAHRSPPKKPLEAISLFQVLPQPQSPLPIIELYKPVSVPQSTRCNVQQTLMVHTFASSYGVPYVGQYTPPSCDFNNVVIEWTVTSAGRQFDRLAEMFLGDIEVWRTSTAEPTASGIIFRYEKDLSMYLSLWKSPQQLIFSLNNVYDSTYTGAFNTTLTATFSHNPAKPAHADLILPITPQLGATGQPSIFTLPGDSASAQQTIPRNITQATVSIAATGQSNEEFWYTNVLQSDIDTFDPTVGTLLGYGPFREVQLYIDDMMAGVAWPFPVIFTGGIAPGFWRPVVGIDAYDLREYEIDISPFLPYLSDGKPHSFSIRVVGMDDNGGNGPATLSSGSINAYWLVNAKIFLFSGNEEYNGPHAAPSISTSPSVQTTSSITGTSNGTNTTLNYSVSARRTFTAKSAFGSWTQSLSYSNIGYVGNSGLASSNIQSTTGTNTAVLNSAPLFSNTLSYTYPITANLTYASTNFSIFEAYVDYGLKIASSGRPDLSTFTLVDGPMELSARQFGNAYYSSVANHSYSYGVMDRRFQEESYGSGYSRHVKTDNLTVTYDSPV
;
A
#
# COMPACT_ATOMS: atom_id res chain seq x y z
N MET A 1 15.35 7.56 19.42
CA MET A 1 16.52 6.64 19.37
C MET A 1 16.31 5.20 19.87
N GLN A 2 15.08 4.70 20.12
CA GLN A 2 14.79 3.25 20.03
C GLN A 2 13.75 2.93 18.96
N LEU A 3 12.72 3.77 18.71
CA LEU A 3 11.89 3.62 17.51
C LEU A 3 12.64 3.93 16.19
N GLN A 4 13.56 4.90 16.18
CA GLN A 4 14.48 5.13 15.06
C GLN A 4 15.75 4.25 15.06
N ARG A 5 16.05 3.50 16.14
CA ARG A 5 17.19 2.54 16.16
C ARG A 5 16.78 1.10 15.84
N PHE A 6 15.51 0.74 15.96
CA PHE A 6 15.07 -0.62 15.60
C PHE A 6 15.02 -0.86 14.07
N LEU A 7 15.10 0.20 13.25
CA LEU A 7 15.28 0.11 11.80
C LEU A 7 16.75 -0.07 11.35
N TYR A 8 17.73 0.06 12.26
CA TYR A 8 19.16 0.00 11.91
C TYR A 8 19.77 -1.42 11.91
N LEU A 9 19.04 -2.45 12.38
CA LEU A 9 19.53 -3.84 12.36
C LEU A 9 19.21 -4.60 11.06
N ALA A 10 18.46 -3.99 10.14
CA ALA A 10 18.19 -4.56 8.81
C ALA A 10 19.10 -3.99 7.69
N SER A 11 19.99 -3.04 8.00
CA SER A 11 20.72 -2.25 6.97
C SER A 11 22.25 -2.33 7.04
N VAL A 12 22.82 -3.28 7.78
CA VAL A 12 24.28 -3.53 7.72
C VAL A 12 24.56 -4.79 6.91
N LEU A 13 24.69 -4.63 5.60
CA LEU A 13 25.66 -5.33 4.75
C LEU A 13 25.56 -4.79 3.31
N PRO A 14 26.58 -4.05 2.84
CA PRO A 14 26.99 -4.16 1.45
C PRO A 14 28.42 -4.72 1.36
N VAL A 15 28.75 -5.21 0.17
CA VAL A 15 30.05 -5.72 -0.32
C VAL A 15 30.16 -7.25 -0.38
N VAL A 16 29.84 -7.73 -1.59
CA VAL A 16 30.43 -8.86 -2.33
C VAL A 16 31.67 -9.51 -1.69
N VAL A 17 31.56 -10.80 -1.31
CA VAL A 17 32.68 -11.75 -1.31
C VAL A 17 32.17 -13.15 -1.68
N PHE A 18 32.68 -13.67 -2.80
CA PHE A 18 32.68 -15.11 -3.11
C PHE A 18 33.47 -15.87 -2.04
N ALA A 19 32.87 -16.84 -1.33
CA ALA A 19 33.55 -18.10 -0.94
C ALA A 19 32.68 -19.06 -0.11
N HIS A 20 32.61 -20.30 -0.62
CA HIS A 20 32.65 -21.58 0.10
C HIS A 20 31.51 -21.98 1.07
N ARG A 21 30.70 -22.90 0.53
CA ARG A 21 29.80 -23.84 1.22
C ARG A 21 30.52 -24.58 2.35
N SER A 22 29.90 -24.65 3.53
CA SER A 22 29.99 -25.79 4.46
C SER A 22 28.78 -25.79 5.40
N PRO A 23 28.10 -26.93 5.62
CA PRO A 23 26.91 -27.01 6.46
C PRO A 23 27.28 -27.19 7.95
N PRO A 24 26.53 -26.61 8.91
CA PRO A 24 26.62 -27.03 10.30
C PRO A 24 25.81 -28.31 10.54
N LYS A 25 26.37 -29.16 11.41
CA LYS A 25 25.89 -30.49 11.79
C LYS A 25 24.92 -30.41 12.98
N LYS A 26 23.80 -31.15 12.88
CA LYS A 26 22.88 -31.77 13.87
C LYS A 26 22.52 -31.06 15.21
N PRO A 27 21.27 -31.25 15.69
CA PRO A 27 20.71 -30.55 16.85
C PRO A 27 21.07 -31.22 18.19
N LEU A 28 21.17 -30.43 19.25
CA LEU A 28 21.15 -30.92 20.64
C LEU A 28 19.74 -30.73 21.20
N GLU A 29 19.12 -31.83 21.61
CA GLU A 29 17.87 -31.85 22.38
C GLU A 29 18.13 -31.34 23.81
N ALA A 30 17.26 -30.46 24.30
CA ALA A 30 17.12 -30.19 25.73
C ALA A 30 15.62 -30.23 26.07
N ILE A 31 15.24 -31.25 26.83
CA ILE A 31 13.88 -31.51 27.31
C ILE A 31 13.57 -30.61 28.50
N SER A 32 12.49 -29.84 28.34
CA SER A 32 11.40 -29.52 29.27
C SER A 32 11.72 -29.26 30.76
N LEU A 33 11.46 -28.00 31.15
CA LEU A 33 10.78 -27.66 32.40
C LEU A 33 9.78 -26.53 32.10
N PHE A 34 8.65 -26.87 31.47
CA PHE A 34 7.49 -25.97 31.36
C PHE A 34 6.45 -26.38 32.41
N GLN A 35 6.14 -25.45 33.32
CA GLN A 35 4.94 -25.52 34.14
C GLN A 35 3.70 -25.30 33.25
N VAL A 36 2.66 -26.08 33.52
CA VAL A 36 1.44 -26.20 32.71
C VAL A 36 0.53 -24.96 32.85
N LEU A 37 0.40 -24.25 31.73
CA LEU A 37 -0.78 -23.61 31.10
C LEU A 37 -1.85 -22.89 31.94
N PRO A 38 -2.23 -21.64 31.58
CA PRO A 38 -3.64 -21.34 31.37
C PRO A 38 -4.11 -21.94 30.03
N GLN A 39 -5.37 -22.41 30.00
CA GLN A 39 -6.12 -22.90 28.82
C GLN A 39 -5.68 -22.28 27.48
N PRO A 40 -5.68 -23.00 26.34
CA PRO A 40 -5.46 -22.36 25.04
C PRO A 40 -6.62 -21.39 24.80
N GLN A 41 -6.40 -20.13 25.13
CA GLN A 41 -7.29 -19.05 24.75
C GLN A 41 -7.32 -19.09 23.23
N SER A 42 -8.51 -19.27 22.65
CA SER A 42 -8.68 -19.29 21.19
C SER A 42 -7.91 -18.11 20.57
N PRO A 43 -7.25 -18.31 19.42
CA PRO A 43 -6.49 -17.24 18.78
C PRO A 43 -7.39 -16.01 18.59
N LEU A 44 -6.86 -14.82 18.89
CA LEU A 44 -7.59 -13.57 18.81
C LEU A 44 -8.00 -13.32 17.35
N PRO A 45 -9.30 -13.23 17.02
CA PRO A 45 -9.73 -12.87 15.68
C PRO A 45 -9.36 -11.42 15.39
N ILE A 46 -8.66 -11.18 14.28
CA ILE A 46 -8.32 -9.85 13.80
C ILE A 46 -9.06 -9.60 12.48
N ILE A 47 -9.66 -8.42 12.34
CA ILE A 47 -10.46 -8.06 11.16
C ILE A 47 -10.01 -6.72 10.56
N GLU A 48 -10.29 -6.54 9.26
CA GLU A 48 -10.39 -5.24 8.61
C GLU A 48 -11.87 -4.93 8.34
N LEU A 49 -12.24 -3.65 8.33
CA LEU A 49 -13.60 -3.25 7.94
C LEU A 49 -13.63 -3.01 6.44
N TYR A 50 -14.35 -3.87 5.73
CA TYR A 50 -14.62 -3.75 4.29
C TYR A 50 -15.99 -4.35 3.97
N LYS A 51 -16.58 -3.99 2.83
CA LYS A 51 -17.82 -4.61 2.36
C LYS A 51 -17.52 -6.05 1.92
N PRO A 52 -18.25 -7.07 2.43
CA PRO A 52 -17.98 -8.46 2.07
C PRO A 52 -18.05 -8.71 0.56
N VAL A 53 -17.08 -9.46 0.05
CA VAL A 53 -17.01 -9.84 -1.37
C VAL A 53 -18.04 -10.93 -1.64
N SER A 54 -18.91 -10.72 -2.62
CA SER A 54 -19.93 -11.71 -2.98
C SER A 54 -19.37 -12.72 -3.98
N VAL A 55 -19.51 -14.01 -3.67
CA VAL A 55 -19.26 -15.09 -4.64
C VAL A 55 -20.58 -15.48 -5.33
N PRO A 56 -20.71 -15.25 -6.65
CA PRO A 56 -21.88 -15.63 -7.43
C PRO A 56 -22.19 -17.13 -7.33
N GLN A 57 -23.43 -17.48 -7.01
CA GLN A 57 -23.90 -18.85 -7.16
C GLN A 57 -24.04 -19.18 -8.65
N SER A 58 -23.36 -20.23 -9.09
CA SER A 58 -23.30 -20.56 -10.51
C SER A 58 -23.26 -22.06 -10.75
N THR A 59 -24.06 -22.52 -11.71
CA THR A 59 -24.07 -23.90 -12.19
C THR A 59 -23.04 -24.14 -13.31
N ARG A 60 -22.51 -23.08 -13.93
CA ARG A 60 -21.51 -23.18 -15.01
C ARG A 60 -20.09 -23.40 -14.48
N CYS A 61 -19.74 -22.70 -13.40
CA CYS A 61 -18.56 -23.00 -12.62
C CYS A 61 -18.78 -22.63 -11.16
N ASN A 62 -18.37 -23.51 -10.26
CA ASN A 62 -18.27 -23.27 -8.83
C ASN A 62 -17.19 -24.18 -8.26
N VAL A 63 -15.93 -23.83 -8.51
CA VAL A 63 -14.77 -24.65 -8.15
C VAL A 63 -13.93 -23.87 -7.15
N GLN A 64 -13.70 -24.46 -5.98
CA GLN A 64 -12.71 -23.96 -5.03
C GLN A 64 -11.39 -24.71 -5.22
N GLN A 65 -10.28 -23.98 -5.26
CA GLN A 65 -8.94 -24.54 -5.32
C GLN A 65 -8.07 -23.97 -4.19
N THR A 66 -7.26 -24.81 -3.56
CA THR A 66 -6.21 -24.34 -2.65
C THR A 66 -4.98 -23.97 -3.47
N LEU A 67 -4.57 -22.72 -3.42
CA LEU A 67 -3.44 -22.17 -4.17
C LEU A 67 -2.12 -22.29 -3.40
N MET A 68 -2.19 -22.15 -2.08
CA MET A 68 -1.03 -22.19 -1.20
C MET A 68 -1.44 -22.69 0.19
N VAL A 69 -0.63 -23.59 0.75
CA VAL A 69 -0.56 -23.84 2.20
C VAL A 69 0.90 -23.71 2.58
N HIS A 70 1.27 -22.68 3.34
CA HIS A 70 2.67 -22.36 3.59
C HIS A 70 2.89 -21.67 4.94
N THR A 71 4.03 -21.93 5.56
CA THR A 71 4.47 -21.28 6.80
C THR A 71 5.64 -20.36 6.52
N PHE A 72 5.42 -19.06 6.64
CA PHE A 72 6.45 -18.04 6.53
C PHE A 72 7.12 -17.79 7.89
N ALA A 73 8.29 -18.38 8.11
CA ALA A 73 9.10 -18.22 9.32
C ALA A 73 10.44 -17.52 9.01
N SER A 74 11.42 -18.24 8.47
CA SER A 74 12.69 -17.69 7.98
C SER A 74 12.63 -17.52 6.45
N SER A 75 11.68 -16.72 5.98
CA SER A 75 11.30 -16.60 4.57
C SER A 75 11.85 -15.34 3.88
N TYR A 76 12.78 -14.63 4.51
CA TYR A 76 13.38 -13.45 3.92
C TYR A 76 14.10 -13.78 2.59
N GLY A 77 13.67 -13.18 1.48
CA GLY A 77 14.18 -13.45 0.13
C GLY A 77 13.82 -14.85 -0.41
N VAL A 78 12.95 -15.59 0.29
CA VAL A 78 12.54 -16.95 -0.08
C VAL A 78 11.01 -17.01 -0.11
N PRO A 79 10.38 -16.58 -1.23
CA PRO A 79 8.93 -16.61 -1.36
C PRO A 79 8.41 -18.04 -1.52
N TYR A 80 7.11 -18.23 -1.34
CA TYR A 80 6.42 -19.42 -1.85
C TYR A 80 6.31 -19.32 -3.37
N VAL A 81 6.62 -20.42 -4.07
CA VAL A 81 6.48 -20.52 -5.53
C VAL A 81 5.68 -21.79 -5.83
N GLY A 82 4.49 -21.63 -6.39
CA GLY A 82 3.60 -22.71 -6.79
C GLY A 82 3.25 -22.64 -8.28
N GLN A 83 2.84 -23.76 -8.85
CA GLN A 83 2.27 -23.78 -10.20
C GLN A 83 0.75 -23.70 -10.09
N TYR A 84 0.16 -22.67 -10.71
CA TYR A 84 -1.28 -22.53 -10.85
C TYR A 84 -1.74 -23.14 -12.18
N THR A 85 -2.86 -23.85 -12.14
CA THR A 85 -3.54 -24.37 -13.33
C THR A 85 -5.04 -24.04 -13.24
N PRO A 86 -5.64 -23.41 -14.27
CA PRO A 86 -7.05 -23.05 -14.24
C PRO A 86 -7.97 -24.27 -14.08
N PRO A 87 -9.09 -24.15 -13.36
CA PRO A 87 -10.07 -25.24 -13.31
C PRO A 87 -10.70 -25.47 -14.69
N SER A 88 -11.08 -26.73 -14.96
CA SER A 88 -11.74 -27.14 -16.20
C SER A 88 -13.23 -26.77 -16.22
N CYS A 89 -13.53 -25.48 -16.11
CA CYS A 89 -14.87 -24.91 -16.17
C CYS A 89 -14.83 -23.54 -16.85
N ASP A 90 -15.98 -23.07 -17.35
CA ASP A 90 -16.09 -21.70 -17.81
C ASP A 90 -16.38 -20.76 -16.63
N PHE A 91 -15.33 -20.15 -16.07
CA PHE A 91 -15.43 -19.12 -15.04
C PHE A 91 -15.11 -17.73 -15.60
N ASN A 92 -15.62 -16.70 -14.96
CA ASN A 92 -15.19 -15.32 -15.21
C ASN A 92 -14.98 -14.55 -13.91
N ASN A 93 -15.38 -15.09 -12.75
CA ASN A 93 -15.16 -14.55 -11.41
C ASN A 93 -14.14 -15.37 -10.65
N VAL A 94 -13.23 -14.66 -9.97
CA VAL A 94 -12.21 -15.26 -9.13
C VAL A 94 -12.13 -14.46 -7.83
N VAL A 95 -12.55 -15.07 -6.74
CA VAL A 95 -12.43 -14.49 -5.39
C VAL A 95 -11.43 -15.32 -4.61
N ILE A 96 -10.39 -14.69 -4.07
CA ILE A 96 -9.44 -15.35 -3.18
C ILE A 96 -9.82 -15.15 -1.73
N GLU A 97 -9.38 -16.09 -0.89
CA GLU A 97 -9.45 -16.00 0.56
C GLU A 97 -8.10 -16.39 1.14
N TRP A 98 -7.52 -15.50 1.95
CA TRP A 98 -6.29 -15.75 2.69
C TRP A 98 -6.60 -15.87 4.17
N THR A 99 -6.36 -17.05 4.74
CA THR A 99 -6.48 -17.32 6.17
C THR A 99 -5.09 -17.45 6.78
N VAL A 100 -4.85 -16.73 7.88
CA VAL A 100 -3.54 -16.67 8.53
C VAL A 100 -3.68 -16.88 10.03
N THR A 101 -2.78 -17.69 10.59
CA THR A 101 -2.57 -17.79 12.04
C THR A 101 -1.11 -17.50 12.37
N SER A 102 -0.87 -16.83 13.48
CA SER A 102 0.47 -16.52 13.97
C SER A 102 0.43 -16.34 15.49
N ALA A 103 1.47 -16.80 16.19
CA ALA A 103 1.57 -16.68 17.65
C ALA A 103 3.01 -16.43 18.07
N GLY A 104 3.20 -15.64 19.12
CA GLY A 104 4.51 -15.23 19.60
C GLY A 104 4.82 -13.78 19.28
N ARG A 105 6.10 -13.42 19.31
CA ARG A 105 6.56 -12.04 19.05
C ARG A 105 6.88 -11.87 17.58
N GLN A 106 6.18 -10.96 16.90
CA GLN A 106 6.49 -10.57 15.53
C GLN A 106 5.88 -9.20 15.23
N PHE A 107 6.47 -8.48 14.27
CA PHE A 107 5.88 -7.26 13.71
C PHE A 107 5.01 -7.58 12.51
N ASP A 108 4.28 -6.59 12.01
CA ASP A 108 3.60 -6.73 10.74
C ASP A 108 4.61 -6.89 9.60
N ARG A 109 4.23 -7.69 8.59
CA ARG A 109 5.03 -8.01 7.42
C ARG A 109 4.23 -7.67 6.18
N LEU A 110 4.84 -6.87 5.31
CA LEU A 110 4.34 -6.69 3.95
C LEU A 110 4.43 -8.02 3.21
N ALA A 111 3.42 -8.29 2.39
CA ALA A 111 3.37 -9.43 1.52
C ALA A 111 2.82 -9.05 0.14
N GLU A 112 3.28 -9.77 -0.87
CA GLU A 112 2.96 -9.53 -2.26
C GLU A 112 2.62 -10.86 -2.96
N MET A 113 1.52 -10.88 -3.69
CA MET A 113 1.11 -12.01 -4.51
C MET A 113 1.24 -11.65 -6.00
N PHE A 114 1.93 -12.51 -6.74
CA PHE A 114 2.11 -12.40 -8.19
C PHE A 114 1.53 -13.60 -8.92
N LEU A 115 0.98 -13.31 -10.10
CA LEU A 115 0.74 -14.28 -11.17
C LEU A 115 1.74 -13.99 -12.28
N GLY A 116 2.75 -14.86 -12.42
CA GLY A 116 3.93 -14.59 -13.23
C GLY A 116 4.66 -13.34 -12.75
N ASP A 117 4.72 -12.32 -13.60
CA ASP A 117 5.38 -11.03 -13.33
C ASP A 117 4.42 -9.90 -12.94
N ILE A 118 3.12 -10.21 -12.80
CA ILE A 118 2.08 -9.24 -12.46
C ILE A 118 1.72 -9.38 -10.99
N GLU A 119 1.95 -8.33 -10.21
CA GLU A 119 1.41 -8.24 -8.86
C GLU A 119 -0.12 -8.11 -8.95
N VAL A 120 -0.82 -9.01 -8.25
CA VAL A 120 -2.29 -9.02 -8.19
C VAL A 120 -2.81 -8.62 -6.82
N TRP A 121 -1.96 -8.61 -5.79
CA TRP A 121 -2.33 -8.19 -4.44
C TRP A 121 -1.11 -7.81 -3.60
N ARG A 122 -1.21 -6.66 -2.91
CA ARG A 122 -0.28 -6.23 -1.86
C ARG A 122 -1.03 -6.09 -0.54
N THR A 123 -0.46 -6.65 0.51
CA THR A 123 -1.12 -6.78 1.82
C THR A 123 -0.11 -6.67 2.96
N SER A 124 -0.57 -6.45 4.19
CA SER A 124 0.23 -6.56 5.40
C SER A 124 -0.43 -7.49 6.40
N THR A 125 0.38 -8.22 7.18
CA THR A 125 -0.13 -9.11 8.23
C THR A 125 -0.55 -8.34 9.49
N ALA A 126 -1.49 -8.88 10.25
CA ALA A 126 -1.66 -8.45 11.64
C ALA A 126 -0.49 -8.88 12.55
N GLU A 127 -0.07 -8.01 13.46
CA GLU A 127 0.88 -8.35 14.53
C GLU A 127 0.28 -9.42 15.48
N PRO A 128 0.96 -10.55 15.71
CA PRO A 128 0.46 -11.57 16.61
C PRO A 128 0.50 -11.14 18.08
N THR A 129 -0.25 -11.89 18.90
CA THR A 129 -0.11 -11.89 20.36
C THR A 129 0.68 -13.13 20.80
N ALA A 130 1.10 -13.16 22.05
CA ALA A 130 1.74 -14.35 22.63
C ALA A 130 0.81 -15.59 22.60
N SER A 131 -0.51 -15.40 22.74
CA SER A 131 -1.51 -16.48 22.67
C SER A 131 -1.96 -16.82 21.25
N GLY A 132 -1.64 -15.98 20.27
CA GLY A 132 -1.94 -16.18 18.87
C GLY A 132 -3.11 -15.34 18.34
N ILE A 133 -3.10 -15.15 17.03
CA ILE A 133 -4.13 -14.46 16.26
C ILE A 133 -4.62 -15.35 15.12
N ILE A 134 -5.81 -15.02 14.61
CA ILE A 134 -6.32 -15.53 13.34
C ILE A 134 -6.96 -14.38 12.56
N PHE A 135 -6.70 -14.29 11.26
CA PHE A 135 -7.43 -13.39 10.38
C PHE A 135 -7.73 -14.03 9.04
N ARG A 136 -8.75 -13.50 8.38
CA ARG A 136 -9.19 -13.88 7.04
C ARG A 136 -9.47 -12.62 6.24
N TYR A 137 -9.03 -12.60 4.99
CA TYR A 137 -9.37 -11.55 4.04
C TYR A 137 -9.82 -12.15 2.71
N GLU A 138 -10.84 -11.55 2.11
CA GLU A 138 -11.38 -11.95 0.81
C GLU A 138 -11.21 -10.82 -0.20
N LYS A 139 -10.70 -11.14 -1.39
CA LYS A 139 -10.46 -10.15 -2.45
C LYS A 139 -10.99 -10.67 -3.78
N ASP A 140 -11.77 -9.84 -4.48
CA ASP A 140 -12.13 -10.10 -5.87
C ASP A 140 -10.94 -9.77 -6.78
N LEU A 141 -10.43 -10.79 -7.49
CA LEU A 141 -9.32 -10.69 -8.44
C LEU A 141 -9.77 -10.89 -9.89
N SER A 142 -11.06 -10.67 -10.15
CA SER A 142 -11.65 -10.84 -11.47
C SER A 142 -11.09 -9.90 -12.52
N MET A 143 -10.53 -8.74 -12.16
CA MET A 143 -9.86 -7.86 -13.14
C MET A 143 -8.69 -8.53 -13.85
N TYR A 144 -8.11 -9.57 -13.24
CA TYR A 144 -6.98 -10.34 -13.76
C TYR A 144 -7.40 -11.59 -14.54
N LEU A 145 -8.63 -11.63 -15.08
CA LEU A 145 -9.20 -12.84 -15.68
C LEU A 145 -8.30 -13.46 -16.77
N SER A 146 -7.66 -12.63 -17.61
CA SER A 146 -6.74 -13.10 -18.66
C SER A 146 -5.54 -13.89 -18.10
N LEU A 147 -5.06 -13.52 -16.91
CA LEU A 147 -4.03 -14.27 -16.18
C LEU A 147 -4.62 -15.58 -15.64
N TRP A 148 -5.76 -15.52 -14.94
CA TRP A 148 -6.39 -16.72 -14.36
C TRP A 148 -6.78 -17.78 -15.39
N LYS A 149 -6.98 -17.42 -16.66
CA LYS A 149 -7.32 -18.36 -17.74
C LYS A 149 -6.15 -19.19 -18.26
N SER A 150 -4.92 -18.95 -17.80
CA SER A 150 -3.72 -19.66 -18.27
C SER A 150 -2.91 -20.27 -17.11
N PRO A 151 -2.31 -21.46 -17.29
CA PRO A 151 -1.32 -21.99 -16.34
C PRO A 151 -0.12 -21.05 -16.20
N GLN A 152 0.32 -20.80 -14.96
CA GLN A 152 1.46 -19.92 -14.68
C GLN A 152 1.99 -20.11 -13.26
N GLN A 153 3.10 -19.45 -12.94
CA GLN A 153 3.61 -19.41 -11.57
C GLN A 153 2.76 -18.50 -10.69
N LEU A 154 2.45 -18.97 -9.49
CA LEU A 154 1.97 -18.15 -8.39
C LEU A 154 3.14 -17.95 -7.43
N ILE A 155 3.50 -16.70 -7.19
CA ILE A 155 4.57 -16.34 -6.26
C ILE A 155 3.92 -15.56 -5.11
N PHE A 156 4.14 -16.00 -3.88
CA PHE A 156 3.67 -15.30 -2.69
C PHE A 156 4.87 -14.97 -1.81
N SER A 157 5.24 -13.69 -1.79
CA SER A 157 6.34 -13.15 -1.01
C SER A 157 5.81 -12.64 0.32
N LEU A 158 6.42 -13.10 1.41
CA LEU A 158 6.23 -12.56 2.75
C LEU A 158 7.56 -12.72 3.48
N ASN A 159 8.29 -11.62 3.59
CA ASN A 159 9.61 -11.62 4.22
C ASN A 159 9.45 -11.68 5.74
N ASN A 160 9.85 -12.79 6.34
CA ASN A 160 9.80 -12.96 7.79
C ASN A 160 11.16 -13.41 8.35
N VAL A 161 11.46 -12.90 9.54
CA VAL A 161 12.60 -13.30 10.36
C VAL A 161 12.08 -14.14 11.52
N TYR A 162 12.71 -15.28 11.77
CA TYR A 162 12.35 -16.19 12.85
C TYR A 162 13.60 -16.60 13.63
N ASP A 163 13.66 -16.20 14.90
CA ASP A 163 14.80 -16.44 15.80
C ASP A 163 14.35 -16.45 17.28
N SER A 164 15.29 -16.36 18.22
CA SER A 164 15.00 -16.37 19.66
C SER A 164 14.21 -15.13 20.14
N THR A 165 14.19 -14.06 19.36
CA THR A 165 13.49 -12.81 19.64
C THR A 165 12.15 -12.76 18.89
N TYR A 166 12.18 -13.07 17.60
CA TYR A 166 11.05 -13.04 16.69
C TYR A 166 10.54 -14.46 16.48
N THR A 167 9.53 -14.85 17.25
CA THR A 167 9.04 -16.23 17.34
C THR A 167 7.70 -16.45 16.63
N GLY A 168 7.13 -15.42 16.01
CA GLY A 168 5.91 -15.52 15.23
C GLY A 168 6.16 -15.95 13.79
N ALA A 169 5.78 -17.19 13.47
CA ALA A 169 5.67 -17.69 12.10
C ALA A 169 4.23 -17.50 11.61
N PHE A 170 4.06 -17.09 10.35
CA PHE A 170 2.76 -16.94 9.74
C PHE A 170 2.39 -18.23 9.01
N ASN A 171 1.45 -19.00 9.58
CA ASN A 171 0.87 -20.15 8.92
C ASN A 171 -0.29 -19.69 8.06
N THR A 172 -0.21 -19.95 6.76
CA THR A 172 -1.12 -19.37 5.77
C THR A 172 -1.78 -20.45 4.91
N THR A 173 -3.05 -20.22 4.59
CA THR A 173 -3.81 -20.94 3.59
C THR A 173 -4.43 -19.93 2.64
N LEU A 174 -4.13 -20.05 1.34
CA LEU A 174 -4.73 -19.25 0.28
C LEU A 174 -5.61 -20.15 -0.58
N THR A 175 -6.88 -19.79 -0.72
CA THR A 175 -7.82 -20.47 -1.61
C THR A 175 -8.37 -19.50 -2.65
N ALA A 176 -8.79 -20.02 -3.80
CA ALA A 176 -9.51 -19.28 -4.83
C ALA A 176 -10.81 -19.99 -5.16
N THR A 177 -11.90 -19.22 -5.23
CA THR A 177 -13.20 -19.69 -5.69
C THR A 177 -13.45 -19.14 -7.09
N PHE A 178 -13.53 -20.05 -8.05
CA PHE A 178 -13.81 -19.77 -9.45
C PHE A 178 -15.29 -19.96 -9.71
N SER A 179 -15.95 -18.90 -10.18
CA SER A 179 -17.37 -18.93 -10.49
C SER A 179 -17.68 -18.22 -11.82
N HIS A 180 -18.87 -18.46 -12.36
CA HIS A 180 -19.36 -17.73 -13.53
C HIS A 180 -20.51 -16.81 -13.14
N ASN A 181 -20.33 -15.52 -13.33
CA ASN A 181 -21.36 -14.51 -13.16
C ASN A 181 -21.86 -14.01 -14.53
N PRO A 182 -23.17 -14.13 -14.82
CA PRO A 182 -23.72 -13.64 -16.09
C PRO A 182 -23.82 -12.11 -16.19
N ALA A 183 -23.81 -11.40 -15.07
CA ALA A 183 -23.91 -9.94 -15.00
C ALA A 183 -22.54 -9.23 -15.09
N LYS A 184 -21.51 -9.94 -15.57
CA LYS A 184 -20.12 -9.66 -15.22
C LYS A 184 -19.51 -8.38 -15.80
N PRO A 185 -18.57 -7.76 -15.04
CA PRO A 185 -17.80 -6.62 -15.49
C PRO A 185 -16.90 -6.93 -16.70
N ALA A 186 -16.55 -5.89 -17.44
CA ALA A 186 -15.52 -5.96 -18.48
C ALA A 186 -14.18 -6.38 -17.86
N HIS A 187 -13.36 -7.07 -18.65
CA HIS A 187 -12.04 -7.54 -18.24
C HIS A 187 -11.01 -7.12 -19.29
N ALA A 188 -9.79 -6.83 -18.85
CA ALA A 188 -8.71 -6.56 -19.78
C ALA A 188 -8.37 -7.83 -20.58
N ASP A 189 -8.26 -7.68 -21.89
CA ASP A 189 -7.89 -8.78 -22.80
C ASP A 189 -6.41 -9.15 -22.62
N LEU A 190 -5.58 -8.15 -22.28
CA LEU A 190 -4.15 -8.31 -22.05
C LEU A 190 -3.70 -7.45 -20.87
N ILE A 191 -2.80 -7.99 -20.06
CA ILE A 191 -2.17 -7.29 -18.95
C ILE A 191 -0.66 -7.36 -19.13
N LEU A 192 0.00 -6.20 -19.25
CA LEU A 192 1.45 -6.11 -19.46
C LEU A 192 2.17 -5.60 -18.20
N PRO A 193 3.33 -6.17 -17.82
CA PRO A 193 4.07 -5.77 -16.62
C PRO A 193 4.89 -4.49 -16.83
N ILE A 194 4.93 -3.61 -15.84
CA ILE A 194 5.97 -2.58 -15.69
C ILE A 194 6.76 -2.98 -14.45
N THR A 195 7.60 -4.00 -14.62
CA THR A 195 8.32 -4.71 -13.54
C THR A 195 9.70 -5.15 -14.01
N PRO A 196 10.63 -5.56 -13.11
CA PRO A 196 11.93 -6.12 -13.49
C PRO A 196 11.86 -7.55 -14.08
N GLN A 197 10.67 -8.15 -14.17
CA GLN A 197 10.43 -9.48 -14.76
C GLN A 197 11.24 -10.64 -14.15
N LEU A 198 11.24 -10.72 -12.81
CA LEU A 198 11.98 -11.72 -12.03
C LEU A 198 11.19 -13.03 -11.81
N GLY A 199 9.92 -13.09 -12.22
CA GLY A 199 9.00 -14.19 -11.94
C GLY A 199 9.48 -15.52 -12.51
N ALA A 200 10.19 -15.54 -13.64
CA ALA A 200 10.78 -16.76 -14.20
C ALA A 200 11.79 -17.43 -13.23
N THR A 201 12.38 -16.68 -12.32
CA THR A 201 13.30 -17.16 -11.28
C THR A 201 12.61 -17.43 -9.94
N GLY A 202 11.28 -17.31 -9.88
CA GLY A 202 10.49 -17.48 -8.66
C GLY A 202 10.66 -16.35 -7.65
N GLN A 203 11.02 -15.15 -8.10
CA GLN A 203 11.24 -13.97 -7.26
C GLN A 203 10.16 -12.91 -7.51
N PRO A 204 9.79 -12.09 -6.50
CA PRO A 204 8.83 -11.02 -6.67
C PRO A 204 9.34 -9.97 -7.66
N SER A 205 8.52 -9.63 -8.65
CA SER A 205 8.87 -8.65 -9.69
C SER A 205 8.54 -7.22 -9.23
N ILE A 206 9.42 -6.66 -8.41
CA ILE A 206 9.23 -5.36 -7.77
C ILE A 206 10.52 -4.52 -7.80
N PHE A 207 10.39 -3.21 -7.99
CA PHE A 207 11.49 -2.27 -7.90
C PHE A 207 11.59 -1.68 -6.49
N THR A 208 12.82 -1.40 -6.04
CA THR A 208 13.11 -0.71 -4.79
C THR A 208 13.75 0.65 -5.06
N LEU A 209 13.03 1.73 -4.79
CA LEU A 209 13.50 3.10 -5.00
C LEU A 209 14.13 3.71 -3.72
N PRO A 210 15.11 4.63 -3.88
CA PRO A 210 15.69 5.13 -5.13
C PRO A 210 16.79 4.24 -5.75
N GLY A 211 16.99 3.01 -5.26
CA GLY A 211 18.10 2.14 -5.68
C GLY A 211 17.98 1.64 -7.12
N ASP A 212 16.77 1.29 -7.56
CA ASP A 212 16.50 0.78 -8.90
C ASP A 212 16.08 1.89 -9.88
N SER A 213 16.19 1.58 -11.18
CA SER A 213 15.49 2.32 -12.23
C SER A 213 14.18 1.61 -12.55
N ALA A 214 13.07 2.13 -12.03
CA ALA A 214 11.75 1.55 -12.25
C ALA A 214 11.23 1.85 -13.67
N SER A 215 11.71 1.10 -14.65
CA SER A 215 11.32 1.24 -16.06
C SER A 215 11.19 -0.11 -16.75
N ALA A 216 10.27 -0.21 -17.72
CA ALA A 216 10.08 -1.37 -18.57
C ALA A 216 9.69 -0.94 -20.01
N GLN A 217 10.12 -1.73 -20.99
CA GLN A 217 9.72 -1.56 -22.39
C GLN A 217 8.47 -2.39 -22.68
N GLN A 218 7.44 -1.78 -23.28
CA GLN A 218 6.23 -2.47 -23.70
C GLN A 218 5.84 -2.10 -25.13
N THR A 219 5.36 -3.07 -25.89
CA THR A 219 4.79 -2.84 -27.23
C THR A 219 3.28 -3.00 -27.14
N ILE A 220 2.53 -1.94 -27.45
CA ILE A 220 1.08 -1.95 -27.34
C ILE A 220 0.46 -2.44 -28.68
N PRO A 221 -0.47 -3.40 -28.66
CA PRO A 221 -1.19 -3.82 -29.86
C PRO A 221 -1.93 -2.66 -30.52
N ARG A 222 -2.05 -2.70 -31.86
CA ARG A 222 -2.65 -1.58 -32.61
C ARG A 222 -4.17 -1.48 -32.46
N ASN A 223 -4.82 -2.53 -32.03
CA ASN A 223 -6.28 -2.60 -31.88
C ASN A 223 -6.76 -2.21 -30.47
N ILE A 224 -5.92 -1.64 -29.60
CA ILE A 224 -6.35 -1.22 -28.26
C ILE A 224 -7.21 0.04 -28.33
N THR A 225 -8.36 0.02 -27.68
CA THR A 225 -9.31 1.15 -27.61
C THR A 225 -9.25 1.89 -26.28
N GLN A 226 -8.78 1.22 -25.24
CA GLN A 226 -8.56 1.78 -23.91
C GLN A 226 -7.39 1.11 -23.20
N ALA A 227 -6.64 1.93 -22.46
CA ALA A 227 -5.57 1.44 -21.61
C ALA A 227 -5.50 2.22 -20.30
N THR A 228 -5.29 1.49 -19.20
CA THR A 228 -5.10 2.05 -17.86
C THR A 228 -3.86 1.44 -17.24
N VAL A 229 -3.00 2.27 -16.66
CA VAL A 229 -1.88 1.81 -15.85
C VAL A 229 -2.30 1.81 -14.39
N SER A 230 -2.10 0.69 -13.71
CA SER A 230 -2.28 0.55 -12.27
C SER A 230 -0.92 0.46 -11.59
N ILE A 231 -0.70 1.26 -10.55
CA ILE A 231 0.59 1.42 -9.86
C ILE A 231 0.43 1.06 -8.39
N ALA A 232 1.16 0.03 -7.95
CA ALA A 232 1.33 -0.28 -6.54
C ALA A 232 2.60 0.40 -6.02
N ALA A 233 2.45 1.27 -5.01
CA ALA A 233 3.55 2.03 -4.43
C ALA A 233 3.42 2.11 -2.91
N THR A 234 4.45 1.63 -2.20
CA THR A 234 4.42 1.52 -0.74
C THR A 234 5.77 1.95 -0.16
N GLY A 235 5.74 2.97 0.69
CA GLY A 235 6.90 3.35 1.51
C GLY A 235 7.07 2.40 2.69
N GLN A 236 8.31 2.05 3.00
CA GLN A 236 8.68 1.19 4.11
C GLN A 236 9.91 1.78 4.83
N SER A 237 10.26 1.26 6.00
CA SER A 237 11.38 1.79 6.79
C SER A 237 11.21 3.29 7.10
N ASN A 238 12.13 4.15 6.67
CA ASN A 238 12.05 5.60 6.93
C ASN A 238 10.93 6.29 6.14
N GLU A 239 10.30 5.57 5.21
CA GLU A 239 9.16 6.01 4.41
C GLU A 239 7.86 5.35 4.86
N GLU A 240 7.81 4.59 5.96
CA GLU A 240 6.55 4.01 6.44
C GLU A 240 5.58 5.09 6.94
N PHE A 241 6.12 6.12 7.63
CA PHE A 241 5.37 7.25 8.16
C PHE A 241 5.78 8.57 7.50
N TRP A 242 6.05 8.56 6.19
CA TRP A 242 6.57 9.71 5.44
C TRP A 242 5.79 11.01 5.70
N TYR A 243 4.48 10.91 5.95
CA TYR A 243 3.59 12.04 6.25
C TYR A 243 3.90 12.75 7.58
N THR A 244 4.79 12.19 8.42
CA THR A 244 5.27 12.80 9.67
C THR A 244 6.66 13.42 9.54
N ASN A 245 7.33 13.25 8.40
CA ASN A 245 8.69 13.75 8.20
C ASN A 245 8.72 15.29 8.21
N VAL A 246 9.77 15.84 8.84
CA VAL A 246 10.00 17.29 8.87
C VAL A 246 10.65 17.76 7.57
N LEU A 247 10.71 19.08 7.37
CA LEU A 247 11.42 19.66 6.25
C LEU A 247 12.91 19.30 6.32
N GLN A 248 13.57 19.21 5.15
CA GLN A 248 14.98 18.81 5.10
C GLN A 248 15.88 19.82 5.81
N SER A 249 15.52 21.11 5.79
CA SER A 249 16.22 22.18 6.51
C SER A 249 16.13 22.07 8.04
N ASP A 250 15.19 21.27 8.56
CA ASP A 250 14.81 21.28 9.98
C ASP A 250 15.24 20.00 10.73
N ILE A 251 15.92 19.07 10.06
CA ILE A 251 16.21 17.73 10.61
C ILE A 251 17.06 17.76 11.89
N ASP A 252 17.90 18.76 12.05
CA ASP A 252 18.83 18.88 13.19
C ASP A 252 18.27 19.77 14.31
N THR A 253 17.02 20.25 14.20
CA THR A 253 16.42 21.22 15.14
C THR A 253 16.52 20.78 16.60
N PHE A 254 16.42 19.48 16.86
CA PHE A 254 16.46 18.88 18.19
C PHE A 254 17.53 17.81 18.34
N ASP A 255 18.60 17.86 17.53
CA ASP A 255 19.67 16.86 17.55
C ASP A 255 20.24 16.59 18.96
N PRO A 256 20.49 17.60 19.81
CA PRO A 256 20.99 17.38 21.17
C PRO A 256 20.03 16.61 22.09
N THR A 257 18.73 16.58 21.79
CA THR A 257 17.70 15.98 22.66
C THR A 257 17.21 14.63 22.14
N VAL A 258 16.86 14.57 20.86
CA VAL A 258 16.23 13.38 20.26
C VAL A 258 16.98 12.81 19.06
N GLY A 259 18.09 13.45 18.66
CA GLY A 259 18.84 13.14 17.45
C GLY A 259 18.19 13.71 16.18
N THR A 260 18.80 13.41 15.04
CA THR A 260 18.30 13.82 13.72
C THR A 260 16.89 13.27 13.42
N LEU A 261 16.01 14.17 13.01
CA LEU A 261 14.66 13.84 12.55
C LEU A 261 14.66 13.32 11.10
N LEU A 262 13.61 12.61 10.70
CA LEU A 262 13.45 12.19 9.30
C LEU A 262 13.04 13.38 8.42
N GLY A 263 13.79 13.58 7.32
CA GLY A 263 13.64 14.71 6.41
C GLY A 263 12.82 14.43 5.15
N TYR A 264 13.02 15.33 4.17
CA TYR A 264 12.31 15.40 2.87
C TYR A 264 10.82 15.74 2.94
N GLY A 265 10.36 16.26 4.06
CA GLY A 265 9.01 16.75 4.26
C GLY A 265 7.92 15.66 4.18
N PRO A 266 6.67 16.03 4.49
CA PRO A 266 5.55 15.11 4.61
C PRO A 266 4.82 14.83 3.29
N PHE A 267 5.36 15.22 2.13
CA PHE A 267 4.69 15.09 0.83
C PHE A 267 5.41 14.10 -0.10
N ARG A 268 4.64 13.23 -0.76
CA ARG A 268 5.12 12.26 -1.74
C ARG A 268 4.22 12.23 -2.96
N GLU A 269 4.81 12.08 -4.13
CA GLU A 269 4.12 11.93 -5.40
C GLU A 269 4.74 10.79 -6.21
N VAL A 270 3.88 9.90 -6.71
CA VAL A 270 4.26 8.83 -7.63
C VAL A 270 3.91 9.30 -9.04
N GLN A 271 4.87 9.25 -9.96
CA GLN A 271 4.74 9.77 -11.32
C GLN A 271 4.89 8.64 -12.33
N LEU A 272 4.02 8.64 -13.35
CA LEU A 272 4.14 7.77 -14.51
C LEU A 272 4.64 8.59 -15.71
N TYR A 273 5.63 8.05 -16.41
CA TYR A 273 6.15 8.57 -17.67
C TYR A 273 6.07 7.52 -18.76
N ILE A 274 5.78 7.97 -19.98
CA ILE A 274 5.80 7.19 -21.22
C ILE A 274 6.75 7.90 -22.18
N ASP A 275 7.87 7.29 -22.55
CA ASP A 275 8.94 7.91 -23.35
C ASP A 275 9.30 9.32 -22.86
N ASP A 276 9.58 9.44 -21.56
CA ASP A 276 9.87 10.71 -20.85
C ASP A 276 8.75 11.77 -20.88
N MET A 277 7.58 11.47 -21.45
CA MET A 277 6.38 12.29 -21.34
C MET A 277 5.57 11.89 -20.12
N MET A 278 5.23 12.84 -19.25
CA MET A 278 4.42 12.56 -18.08
C MET A 278 2.99 12.13 -18.48
N ALA A 279 2.56 10.97 -18.01
CA ALA A 279 1.23 10.41 -18.29
C ALA A 279 0.22 10.67 -17.16
N GLY A 280 0.69 10.88 -15.93
CA GLY A 280 -0.14 11.19 -14.78
C GLY A 280 0.62 11.00 -13.48
N VAL A 281 -0.04 11.25 -12.35
CA VAL A 281 0.53 11.07 -11.01
C VAL A 281 -0.48 10.45 -10.04
N ALA A 282 0.04 9.97 -8.91
CA ALA A 282 -0.74 9.55 -7.77
C ALA A 282 -0.14 10.13 -6.47
N TRP A 283 -1.01 10.56 -5.56
CA TRP A 283 -0.62 10.99 -4.22
C TRP A 283 -1.04 9.93 -3.21
N PRO A 284 -0.08 9.23 -2.59
CA PRO A 284 -0.40 8.03 -1.84
C PRO A 284 -1.31 8.27 -0.62
N PHE A 285 -2.21 7.31 -0.37
CA PHE A 285 -2.91 7.22 0.91
C PHE A 285 -1.91 6.83 2.01
N PRO A 286 -1.90 7.54 3.17
CA PRO A 286 -1.04 7.19 4.30
C PRO A 286 -1.58 5.96 5.03
N VAL A 287 -1.29 4.76 4.50
CA VAL A 287 -1.62 3.48 5.16
C VAL A 287 -0.91 3.43 6.51
N ILE A 288 -1.65 3.10 7.57
CA ILE A 288 -1.07 2.84 8.89
C ILE A 288 -1.12 1.33 9.14
N PHE A 289 0.05 0.69 9.12
CA PHE A 289 0.17 -0.76 9.31
C PHE A 289 -0.05 -1.19 10.75
N THR A 290 -0.12 -2.51 10.98
CA THR A 290 -0.66 -3.06 12.24
C THR A 290 0.29 -2.97 13.45
N GLY A 291 1.49 -2.42 13.26
CA GLY A 291 2.39 -1.93 14.32
C GLY A 291 2.54 -0.41 14.40
N GLY A 292 1.96 0.34 13.45
CA GLY A 292 2.31 1.75 13.22
C GLY A 292 1.78 2.72 14.27
N ILE A 293 2.54 3.78 14.58
CA ILE A 293 2.27 4.75 15.66
C ILE A 293 2.23 4.09 17.06
N ALA A 294 1.23 3.26 17.35
CA ALA A 294 1.12 2.46 18.56
C ALA A 294 0.46 1.09 18.27
N PRO A 295 1.08 -0.04 18.65
CA PRO A 295 0.52 -1.39 18.42
C PRO A 295 -0.86 -1.66 19.07
N GLY A 296 -1.23 -0.88 20.09
CA GLY A 296 -2.53 -0.97 20.76
C GLY A 296 -3.70 -0.48 19.90
N PHE A 297 -3.44 0.26 18.83
CA PHE A 297 -4.48 0.71 17.90
C PHE A 297 -5.02 -0.41 17.00
N TRP A 298 -4.23 -1.43 16.68
CA TRP A 298 -4.51 -2.28 15.50
C TRP A 298 -4.97 -3.69 15.82
N ARG A 299 -5.30 -3.95 17.09
CA ARG A 299 -5.87 -5.22 17.56
C ARG A 299 -7.10 -4.94 18.42
N PRO A 300 -8.24 -5.63 18.19
CA PRO A 300 -8.48 -6.70 17.22
C PRO A 300 -8.89 -6.22 15.81
N VAL A 301 -8.66 -4.95 15.47
CA VAL A 301 -9.08 -4.40 14.17
C VAL A 301 -7.97 -3.56 13.56
N VAL A 302 -7.55 -3.89 12.34
CA VAL A 302 -6.43 -3.26 11.65
C VAL A 302 -6.78 -1.90 11.04
N GLY A 303 -5.76 -1.21 10.54
CA GLY A 303 -5.90 0.06 9.84
C GLY A 303 -6.75 -0.04 8.56
N ILE A 304 -7.12 1.11 7.99
CA ILE A 304 -7.80 1.18 6.70
C ILE A 304 -6.81 0.67 5.63
N ASP A 305 -7.27 -0.27 4.80
CA ASP A 305 -6.51 -0.85 3.67
C ASP A 305 -5.18 -1.52 4.07
N ALA A 306 -5.07 -2.01 5.31
CA ALA A 306 -3.88 -2.74 5.78
C ALA A 306 -3.81 -4.16 5.18
N TYR A 307 -4.96 -4.80 4.96
CA TYR A 307 -5.05 -6.12 4.32
C TYR A 307 -5.18 -6.04 2.80
N ASP A 308 -5.54 -4.89 2.23
CA ASP A 308 -5.56 -4.70 0.79
C ASP A 308 -5.16 -3.27 0.38
N LEU A 309 -3.89 -3.12 0.04
CA LEU A 309 -3.35 -1.84 -0.38
C LEU A 309 -3.83 -1.54 -1.80
N ARG A 310 -4.61 -0.46 -1.94
CA ARG A 310 -5.12 0.02 -3.24
C ARG A 310 -3.99 0.43 -4.16
N GLU A 311 -4.21 0.21 -5.45
CA GLU A 311 -3.29 0.61 -6.50
C GLU A 311 -3.87 1.80 -7.29
N TYR A 312 -3.00 2.75 -7.63
CA TYR A 312 -3.43 3.99 -8.27
C TYR A 312 -3.56 3.82 -9.78
N GLU A 313 -4.68 4.26 -10.33
CA GLU A 313 -4.98 4.15 -11.76
C GLU A 313 -4.71 5.46 -12.51
N ILE A 314 -3.99 5.37 -13.62
CA ILE A 314 -3.76 6.45 -14.58
C ILE A 314 -4.30 5.99 -15.93
N ASP A 315 -5.30 6.70 -16.45
CA ASP A 315 -5.81 6.42 -17.80
C ASP A 315 -4.81 6.94 -18.85
N ILE A 316 -4.26 6.01 -19.64
CA ILE A 316 -3.29 6.30 -20.68
C ILE A 316 -3.92 6.23 -22.08
N SER A 317 -5.26 6.15 -22.18
CA SER A 317 -5.97 6.14 -23.45
C SER A 317 -5.63 7.33 -24.36
N PRO A 318 -5.39 8.56 -23.83
CA PRO A 318 -4.88 9.66 -24.66
C PRO A 318 -3.55 9.36 -25.37
N PHE A 319 -2.71 8.47 -24.84
CA PHE A 319 -1.45 8.07 -25.46
C PHE A 319 -1.60 6.97 -26.53
N LEU A 320 -2.76 6.31 -26.66
CA LEU A 320 -2.92 5.19 -27.60
C LEU A 320 -2.55 5.49 -29.06
N PRO A 321 -2.88 6.66 -29.64
CA PRO A 321 -2.41 6.97 -31.00
C PRO A 321 -0.90 6.82 -31.17
N TYR A 322 -0.14 7.32 -30.19
CA TYR A 322 1.32 7.27 -30.14
C TYR A 322 1.85 5.86 -29.88
N LEU A 323 1.25 5.15 -28.93
CA LEU A 323 1.68 3.82 -28.49
C LEU A 323 1.37 2.70 -29.51
N SER A 324 0.37 2.90 -30.36
CA SER A 324 -0.10 1.92 -31.34
C SER A 324 0.73 1.95 -32.64
N ASP A 325 2.02 2.30 -32.60
CA ASP A 325 2.89 2.34 -33.78
C ASP A 325 3.60 1.01 -34.08
N GLY A 326 3.43 0.01 -33.19
CA GLY A 326 4.04 -1.32 -33.29
C GLY A 326 5.50 -1.39 -32.81
N LYS A 327 6.01 -0.36 -32.14
CA LYS A 327 7.35 -0.34 -31.55
C LYS A 327 7.29 -0.45 -30.02
N PRO A 328 8.41 -0.82 -29.38
CA PRO A 328 8.53 -0.74 -27.93
C PRO A 328 8.59 0.71 -27.45
N HIS A 329 7.81 1.01 -26.42
CA HIS A 329 7.81 2.29 -25.68
C HIS A 329 8.27 2.07 -24.24
N SER A 330 8.94 3.06 -23.67
CA SER A 330 9.38 3.06 -22.28
C SER A 330 8.27 3.53 -21.36
N PHE A 331 7.97 2.73 -20.34
CA PHE A 331 7.16 3.13 -19.21
C PHE A 331 8.09 3.25 -18.00
N SER A 332 8.02 4.37 -17.27
CA SER A 332 8.81 4.54 -16.04
C SER A 332 8.01 5.14 -14.90
N ILE A 333 8.32 4.68 -13.70
CA ILE A 333 7.72 5.12 -12.44
C ILE A 333 8.77 5.90 -11.66
N ARG A 334 8.40 7.04 -11.11
CA ARG A 334 9.24 7.81 -10.19
C ARG A 334 8.48 8.07 -8.91
N VAL A 335 9.13 7.91 -7.77
CA VAL A 335 8.64 8.49 -6.51
C VAL A 335 9.47 9.73 -6.25
N VAL A 336 8.78 10.85 -6.01
CA VAL A 336 9.41 12.12 -5.68
C VAL A 336 8.87 12.61 -4.35
N GLY A 337 9.75 13.19 -3.54
CA GLY A 337 9.35 14.00 -2.41
C GLY A 337 9.63 15.47 -2.70
N MET A 338 9.69 16.27 -1.65
CA MET A 338 9.89 17.71 -1.76
C MET A 338 11.28 18.12 -1.27
N ASP A 339 11.96 18.94 -2.06
CA ASP A 339 13.10 19.74 -1.64
C ASP A 339 12.57 21.13 -1.24
N ASP A 340 12.75 21.49 0.03
CA ASP A 340 12.31 22.77 0.59
C ASP A 340 13.15 23.97 0.13
N ASN A 341 14.20 23.74 -0.67
CA ASN A 341 15.12 24.75 -1.19
C ASN A 341 15.68 25.67 -0.09
N GLY A 342 15.93 25.14 1.10
CA GLY A 342 16.45 25.91 2.23
C GLY A 342 15.38 26.57 3.12
N GLY A 343 14.13 26.11 3.04
CA GLY A 343 13.13 26.33 4.09
C GLY A 343 11.85 27.00 3.61
N ASN A 344 11.65 28.27 3.99
CA ASN A 344 10.38 28.99 3.77
C ASN A 344 10.22 29.47 2.32
N GLY A 345 9.19 28.99 1.61
CA GLY A 345 8.83 29.50 0.29
C GLY A 345 8.53 28.41 -0.75
N PRO A 346 8.81 28.66 -2.04
CA PRO A 346 8.63 27.66 -3.09
C PRO A 346 9.58 26.47 -2.93
N ALA A 347 9.01 25.27 -2.89
CA ALA A 347 9.72 24.01 -2.87
C ALA A 347 9.71 23.35 -4.26
N THR A 348 10.61 22.39 -4.51
CA THR A 348 10.67 21.63 -5.77
C THR A 348 10.42 20.14 -5.52
N LEU A 349 10.00 19.42 -6.57
CA LEU A 349 9.83 17.96 -6.52
C LEU A 349 11.10 17.27 -7.04
N SER A 350 11.58 16.27 -6.30
CA SER A 350 12.82 15.58 -6.65
C SER A 350 12.78 14.11 -6.23
N SER A 351 13.30 13.24 -7.11
CA SER A 351 13.54 11.82 -6.80
C SER A 351 14.74 11.63 -5.85
N GLY A 352 15.58 12.65 -5.68
CA GLY A 352 16.63 12.68 -4.66
C GLY A 352 16.13 13.10 -3.28
N SER A 353 14.86 13.53 -3.18
CA SER A 353 14.24 13.98 -1.94
C SER A 353 13.27 12.95 -1.38
N ILE A 354 13.71 11.70 -1.29
CA ILE A 354 12.99 10.60 -0.62
C ILE A 354 14.00 9.80 0.19
N ASN A 355 13.56 9.22 1.30
CA ASN A 355 14.35 8.19 1.97
C ASN A 355 14.20 6.85 1.22
N ALA A 356 15.08 5.91 1.53
CA ALA A 356 15.08 4.60 0.90
C ALA A 356 13.94 3.69 1.36
N TYR A 357 13.67 2.72 0.48
CA TYR A 357 12.76 1.59 0.59
C TYR A 357 11.30 1.89 0.20
N TRP A 358 11.14 2.49 -0.98
CA TRP A 358 9.87 2.49 -1.71
C TRP A 358 9.78 1.26 -2.60
N LEU A 359 8.76 0.43 -2.38
CA LEU A 359 8.45 -0.74 -3.19
C LEU A 359 7.44 -0.36 -4.26
N VAL A 360 7.85 -0.43 -5.53
CA VAL A 360 7.02 0.00 -6.66
C VAL A 360 7.00 -1.01 -7.80
N ASN A 361 5.84 -1.18 -8.41
CA ASN A 361 5.66 -1.80 -9.71
C ASN A 361 4.34 -1.31 -10.31
N ALA A 362 4.12 -1.61 -11.59
CA ALA A 362 2.86 -1.30 -12.23
C ALA A 362 2.51 -2.34 -13.29
N LYS A 363 1.31 -2.20 -13.83
CA LYS A 363 0.78 -3.04 -14.91
C LYS A 363 -0.15 -2.25 -15.80
N ILE A 364 -0.23 -2.65 -17.06
CA ILE A 364 -1.05 -2.00 -18.08
C ILE A 364 -2.23 -2.92 -18.39
N PHE A 365 -3.45 -2.48 -18.06
CA PHE A 365 -4.68 -3.13 -18.49
C PHE A 365 -5.05 -2.64 -19.88
N LEU A 366 -5.20 -3.55 -20.84
CA LEU A 366 -5.48 -3.26 -22.24
C LEU A 366 -6.81 -3.87 -22.67
N PHE A 367 -7.67 -3.05 -23.27
CA PHE A 367 -8.96 -3.46 -23.80
C PHE A 367 -8.94 -3.32 -25.32
N SER A 368 -9.22 -4.42 -26.01
CA SER A 368 -9.14 -4.54 -27.46
C SER A 368 -10.44 -4.12 -28.12
N GLY A 369 -10.30 -3.42 -29.25
CA GLY A 369 -11.37 -3.22 -30.23
C GLY A 369 -11.25 -4.20 -31.39
N ASN A 370 -12.21 -4.07 -32.31
CA ASN A 370 -12.32 -4.93 -33.49
C ASN A 370 -11.42 -4.49 -34.66
N GLU A 371 -10.90 -3.26 -34.62
CA GLU A 371 -10.14 -2.66 -35.73
C GLU A 371 -8.76 -2.21 -35.27
N GLU A 372 -7.76 -2.35 -36.13
CA GLU A 372 -6.43 -1.80 -35.89
C GLU A 372 -6.41 -0.28 -36.14
N TYR A 373 -5.76 0.44 -35.24
CA TYR A 373 -5.49 1.86 -35.41
C TYR A 373 -4.44 2.09 -36.50
N ASN A 374 -4.88 2.73 -37.59
CA ASN A 374 -4.04 3.12 -38.73
C ASN A 374 -3.94 4.65 -38.90
N GLY A 375 -4.32 5.41 -37.88
CA GLY A 375 -4.27 6.87 -37.89
C GLY A 375 -2.87 7.43 -37.63
N PRO A 376 -2.73 8.76 -37.55
CA PRO A 376 -1.46 9.40 -37.22
C PRO A 376 -0.97 9.00 -35.82
N HIS A 377 0.25 8.45 -35.73
CA HIS A 377 0.87 8.04 -34.47
C HIS A 377 1.42 9.23 -33.65
N ALA A 378 0.56 10.20 -33.35
CA ALA A 378 0.93 11.44 -32.68
C ALA A 378 0.85 11.33 -31.15
N ALA A 379 1.82 11.90 -30.46
CA ALA A 379 1.80 12.08 -29.01
C ALA A 379 0.61 12.96 -28.57
N PRO A 380 0.06 12.74 -27.35
CA PRO A 380 -0.98 13.59 -26.81
C PRO A 380 -0.45 15.00 -26.50
N SER A 381 -1.36 15.96 -26.47
CA SER A 381 -1.08 17.27 -25.86
C SER A 381 -1.10 17.13 -24.35
N ILE A 382 0.00 17.49 -23.69
CA ILE A 382 0.18 17.38 -22.24
C ILE A 382 0.35 18.77 -21.62
N SER A 383 -0.35 19.03 -20.53
CA SER A 383 -0.19 20.23 -19.70
C SER A 383 -0.15 19.84 -18.24
N THR A 384 0.80 20.41 -17.48
CA THR A 384 0.89 20.19 -16.04
C THR A 384 1.42 21.41 -15.30
N SER A 385 0.92 21.63 -14.09
CA SER A 385 1.25 22.78 -13.25
C SER A 385 1.41 22.35 -11.77
N PRO A 386 2.51 21.69 -11.40
CA PRO A 386 2.81 21.39 -10.00
C PRO A 386 3.24 22.67 -9.27
N SER A 387 2.83 22.80 -8.01
CA SER A 387 3.30 23.84 -7.10
C SER A 387 3.42 23.26 -5.70
N VAL A 388 4.51 23.58 -5.02
CA VAL A 388 4.74 23.19 -3.62
C VAL A 388 5.24 24.41 -2.86
N GLN A 389 4.69 24.63 -1.68
CA GLN A 389 5.08 25.74 -0.79
C GLN A 389 5.27 25.19 0.61
N THR A 390 6.27 25.73 1.29
CA THR A 390 6.70 25.30 2.61
C THR A 390 6.80 26.49 3.56
N THR A 391 6.50 26.25 4.83
CA THR A 391 6.87 27.17 5.90
C THR A 391 7.49 26.41 7.06
N SER A 392 8.38 27.07 7.80
CA SER A 392 8.99 26.57 9.02
C SER A 392 9.30 27.70 9.98
N SER A 393 9.10 27.43 11.27
CA SER A 393 9.42 28.34 12.37
C SER A 393 9.83 27.57 13.61
N ILE A 394 10.94 27.99 14.21
CA ILE A 394 11.50 27.41 15.42
C ILE A 394 11.32 28.42 16.56
N THR A 395 10.90 27.95 17.72
CA THR A 395 10.94 28.73 18.96
C THR A 395 11.87 28.05 19.96
N GLY A 396 12.46 28.85 20.85
CA GLY A 396 13.43 28.38 21.82
C GLY A 396 13.43 29.19 23.10
N THR A 397 14.22 28.75 24.06
CA THR A 397 14.44 29.44 25.34
C THR A 397 15.43 30.61 25.20
N SER A 398 15.52 31.46 26.23
CA SER A 398 16.50 32.55 26.30
C SER A 398 17.95 32.09 26.15
N ASN A 399 18.24 30.82 26.45
CA ASN A 399 19.59 30.26 26.40
C ASN A 399 19.92 29.64 25.02
N GLY A 400 19.05 29.82 24.02
CA GLY A 400 19.25 29.34 22.65
C GLY A 400 18.83 27.89 22.41
N THR A 401 18.26 27.21 23.41
CA THR A 401 17.74 25.83 23.23
C THR A 401 16.41 25.86 22.50
N ASN A 402 16.32 25.17 21.35
CA ASN A 402 15.08 24.99 20.61
C ASN A 402 14.07 24.15 21.41
N THR A 403 12.82 24.60 21.45
CA THR A 403 11.73 23.93 22.20
C THR A 403 10.60 23.46 21.29
N THR A 404 10.31 24.21 20.22
CA THR A 404 9.25 23.85 19.26
C THR A 404 9.66 24.13 17.82
N LEU A 405 9.18 23.30 16.91
CA LEU A 405 9.23 23.46 15.47
C LEU A 405 7.79 23.39 14.95
N ASN A 406 7.35 24.42 14.21
CA ASN A 406 6.13 24.37 13.42
C ASN A 406 6.51 24.44 11.95
N TYR A 407 5.95 23.57 11.14
CA TYR A 407 6.15 23.59 9.70
C TYR A 407 4.83 23.33 8.97
N SER A 408 4.73 23.82 7.74
CA SER A 408 3.59 23.50 6.89
C SER A 408 4.05 23.22 5.47
N VAL A 409 3.28 22.37 4.79
CA VAL A 409 3.47 22.07 3.37
C VAL A 409 2.12 22.17 2.69
N SER A 410 2.08 22.87 1.56
CA SER A 410 0.95 22.84 0.66
C SER A 410 1.42 22.49 -0.73
N ALA A 411 0.70 21.58 -1.40
CA ALA A 411 0.99 21.22 -2.78
C ALA A 411 -0.30 21.22 -3.60
N ARG A 412 -0.20 21.66 -4.84
CA ARG A 412 -1.28 21.60 -5.83
C ARG A 412 -0.74 21.15 -7.16
N ARG A 413 -1.53 20.41 -7.91
CA ARG A 413 -1.22 20.02 -9.28
C ARG A 413 -2.50 19.96 -10.11
N THR A 414 -2.42 20.54 -11.30
CA THR A 414 -3.32 20.18 -12.40
C THR A 414 -2.52 19.41 -13.45
N PHE A 415 -3.12 18.37 -14.00
CA PHE A 415 -2.57 17.59 -15.10
C PHE A 415 -3.65 17.38 -16.17
N THR A 416 -3.26 17.40 -17.43
CA THR A 416 -4.14 17.09 -18.56
C THR A 416 -3.34 16.45 -19.68
N ALA A 417 -3.78 15.29 -20.15
CA ALA A 417 -3.36 14.68 -21.42
C ALA A 417 -4.57 14.59 -22.35
N LYS A 418 -4.43 14.99 -23.62
CA LYS A 418 -5.52 15.02 -24.61
C LYS A 418 -5.08 14.51 -25.97
N SER A 419 -5.93 13.71 -26.60
CA SER A 419 -5.78 13.29 -28.00
C SER A 419 -7.16 13.00 -28.63
N ALA A 420 -7.17 12.45 -29.84
CA ALA A 420 -8.40 12.00 -30.50
C ALA A 420 -9.11 10.87 -29.73
N PHE A 421 -8.41 10.12 -28.88
CA PHE A 421 -8.98 9.01 -28.11
C PHE A 421 -9.70 9.48 -26.84
N GLY A 422 -9.44 10.71 -26.39
CA GLY A 422 -10.06 11.24 -25.19
C GLY A 422 -9.13 12.16 -24.38
N SER A 423 -9.43 12.27 -23.10
CA SER A 423 -8.66 13.06 -22.14
C SER A 423 -8.54 12.40 -20.79
N TRP A 424 -7.37 12.55 -20.18
CA TRP A 424 -7.13 12.27 -18.76
C TRP A 424 -6.79 13.58 -18.05
N THR A 425 -7.53 13.92 -17.00
CA THR A 425 -7.31 15.14 -16.23
C THR A 425 -7.26 14.86 -14.74
N GLN A 426 -6.35 15.54 -14.04
CA GLN A 426 -6.22 15.43 -12.59
C GLN A 426 -6.17 16.81 -11.96
N SER A 427 -6.86 16.97 -10.84
CA SER A 427 -6.83 18.16 -9.98
C SER A 427 -6.58 17.72 -8.54
N LEU A 428 -5.41 18.06 -8.02
CA LEU A 428 -4.89 17.53 -6.76
C LEU A 428 -4.53 18.67 -5.81
N SER A 429 -4.86 18.53 -4.52
CA SER A 429 -4.52 19.49 -3.45
C SER A 429 -4.17 18.79 -2.14
N TYR A 430 -3.05 19.19 -1.55
CA TYR A 430 -2.45 18.62 -0.36
C TYR A 430 -2.14 19.75 0.62
N SER A 431 -2.36 19.50 1.90
CA SER A 431 -1.95 20.38 2.99
C SER A 431 -1.47 19.56 4.17
N ASN A 432 -0.43 20.04 4.84
CA ASN A 432 0.09 19.50 6.08
C ASN A 432 0.45 20.64 7.03
N ILE A 433 0.06 20.50 8.29
CA ILE A 433 0.54 21.31 9.40
C ILE A 433 1.21 20.35 10.38
N GLY A 434 2.53 20.48 10.50
CA GLY A 434 3.36 19.69 11.38
C GLY A 434 3.86 20.49 12.57
N TYR A 435 3.91 19.84 13.72
CA TYR A 435 4.41 20.38 14.97
C TYR A 435 5.32 19.37 15.64
N VAL A 436 6.47 19.83 16.11
CA VAL A 436 7.33 19.08 17.03
C VAL A 436 7.58 19.95 18.25
N GLY A 437 7.18 19.45 19.42
CA GLY A 437 7.23 20.17 20.70
C GLY A 437 8.07 19.45 21.73
N ASN A 438 8.14 20.02 22.93
CA ASN A 438 8.86 19.48 24.08
C ASN A 438 10.32 19.10 23.73
N SER A 439 11.00 19.96 22.97
CA SER A 439 12.36 19.73 22.50
C SER A 439 12.52 18.42 21.71
N GLY A 440 11.51 18.03 20.93
CA GLY A 440 11.52 16.81 20.12
C GLY A 440 10.69 15.64 20.67
N LEU A 441 10.15 15.75 21.89
CA LEU A 441 9.43 14.65 22.55
C LEU A 441 7.94 14.59 22.22
N ALA A 442 7.37 15.63 21.62
CA ALA A 442 5.99 15.64 21.16
C ALA A 442 5.94 15.89 19.66
N SER A 443 5.07 15.20 18.94
CA SER A 443 4.79 15.43 17.53
C SER A 443 3.29 15.48 17.29
N SER A 444 2.85 16.38 16.42
CA SER A 444 1.49 16.45 15.90
C SER A 444 1.54 16.72 14.41
N ASN A 445 0.64 16.08 13.68
CA ASN A 445 0.50 16.25 12.25
C ASN A 445 -0.98 16.32 11.88
N ILE A 446 -1.37 17.36 11.14
CA ILE A 446 -2.70 17.52 10.56
C ILE A 446 -2.50 17.61 9.05
N GLN A 447 -2.86 16.55 8.33
CA GLN A 447 -2.68 16.45 6.89
C GLN A 447 -4.01 16.14 6.18
N SER A 448 -4.16 16.67 4.97
CA SER A 448 -5.29 16.40 4.09
C SER A 448 -4.81 16.29 2.65
N THR A 449 -5.23 15.23 1.96
CA THR A 449 -5.03 15.02 0.52
C THR A 449 -6.40 14.96 -0.11
N THR A 450 -6.59 15.70 -1.19
CA THR A 450 -7.80 15.66 -2.01
C THR A 450 -7.43 15.55 -3.47
N GLY A 451 -8.17 14.76 -4.24
CA GLY A 451 -7.96 14.66 -5.67
C GLY A 451 -9.25 14.39 -6.43
N THR A 452 -9.30 14.89 -7.66
CA THR A 452 -10.29 14.50 -8.67
C THR A 452 -9.54 14.08 -9.93
N ASN A 453 -9.84 12.87 -10.38
CA ASN A 453 -9.35 12.27 -11.61
C ASN A 453 -10.53 12.09 -12.57
N THR A 454 -10.40 12.53 -13.82
CA THR A 454 -11.44 12.37 -14.84
C THR A 454 -10.84 11.79 -16.12
N ALA A 455 -11.35 10.64 -16.53
CA ALA A 455 -11.11 10.03 -17.82
C ALA A 455 -12.35 10.23 -18.71
N VAL A 456 -12.16 10.78 -19.90
CA VAL A 456 -13.20 10.89 -20.94
C VAL A 456 -12.69 10.16 -22.15
N LEU A 457 -13.40 9.13 -22.60
CA LEU A 457 -13.01 8.30 -23.74
C LEU A 457 -14.03 8.39 -24.86
N ASN A 458 -13.53 8.69 -26.07
CA ASN A 458 -14.39 8.89 -27.24
C ASN A 458 -14.83 7.57 -27.87
N SER A 459 -13.93 6.59 -27.95
CA SER A 459 -14.17 5.26 -28.56
C SER A 459 -14.83 4.27 -27.60
N ALA A 460 -14.70 4.49 -26.29
CA ALA A 460 -15.26 3.64 -25.24
C ALA A 460 -15.95 4.46 -24.13
N PRO A 461 -17.04 5.19 -24.42
CA PRO A 461 -17.65 6.12 -23.45
C PRO A 461 -18.05 5.49 -22.12
N LEU A 462 -18.43 4.20 -22.11
CA LEU A 462 -18.82 3.47 -20.90
C LEU A 462 -17.72 3.39 -19.85
N PHE A 463 -16.46 3.48 -20.25
CA PHE A 463 -15.31 3.47 -19.35
C PHE A 463 -14.84 4.88 -18.95
N SER A 464 -15.52 5.93 -19.43
CA SER A 464 -15.28 7.28 -18.90
C SER A 464 -15.65 7.29 -17.43
N ASN A 465 -14.82 7.91 -16.60
CA ASN A 465 -15.00 7.89 -15.16
C ASN A 465 -14.55 9.21 -14.53
N THR A 466 -15.27 9.63 -13.51
CA THR A 466 -14.81 10.65 -12.56
C THR A 466 -14.66 10.00 -11.20
N LEU A 467 -13.45 10.06 -10.68
CA LEU A 467 -13.06 9.57 -9.37
C LEU A 467 -12.65 10.77 -8.52
N SER A 468 -13.14 10.87 -7.30
CA SER A 468 -12.66 11.81 -6.30
C SER A 468 -12.35 11.12 -4.99
N TYR A 469 -11.39 11.67 -4.25
CA TYR A 469 -10.97 11.08 -2.98
C TYR A 469 -10.51 12.15 -1.98
N THR A 470 -10.57 11.80 -0.69
CA THR A 470 -10.07 12.64 0.41
C THR A 470 -9.48 11.78 1.52
N TYR A 471 -8.25 12.11 1.94
CA TYR A 471 -7.50 11.41 2.98
C TYR A 471 -7.12 12.41 4.10
N PRO A 472 -7.98 12.63 5.11
CA PRO A 472 -7.61 13.40 6.28
C PRO A 472 -6.87 12.50 7.29
N ILE A 473 -5.84 13.05 7.94
CA ILE A 473 -5.17 12.44 9.08
C ILE A 473 -4.84 13.52 10.11
N THR A 474 -5.11 13.20 11.37
CA THR A 474 -4.57 13.87 12.54
C THR A 474 -3.86 12.82 13.37
N ALA A 475 -2.56 12.98 13.59
CA ALA A 475 -1.76 12.03 14.36
C ALA A 475 -0.92 12.79 15.38
N ASN A 476 -1.05 12.40 16.65
CA ASN A 476 -0.29 12.97 17.75
C ASN A 476 0.47 11.87 18.47
N LEU A 477 1.67 12.18 18.94
CA LEU A 477 2.47 11.29 19.75
C LEU A 477 3.27 12.11 20.77
N THR A 478 3.28 11.69 22.02
CA THR A 478 4.07 12.34 23.08
C THR A 478 4.83 11.29 23.88
N TYR A 479 6.15 11.38 23.86
CA TYR A 479 7.04 10.56 24.68
C TYR A 479 7.16 11.13 26.09
N ALA A 480 7.21 10.23 27.08
CA ALA A 480 7.45 10.61 28.46
C ALA A 480 8.90 11.08 28.71
N SER A 481 9.86 10.59 27.92
CA SER A 481 11.27 10.98 28.02
C SER A 481 12.07 10.63 26.75
N THR A 482 13.34 11.05 26.70
CA THR A 482 14.30 10.76 25.62
C THR A 482 14.72 9.29 25.52
N ASN A 483 14.22 8.41 26.40
CA ASN A 483 14.39 6.96 26.22
C ASN A 483 13.41 6.37 25.20
N PHE A 484 12.38 7.11 24.80
CA PHE A 484 11.32 6.70 23.85
C PHE A 484 10.57 5.42 24.24
N SER A 485 10.66 5.02 25.50
CA SER A 485 10.17 3.73 25.96
C SER A 485 8.72 3.79 26.42
N ILE A 486 8.21 4.99 26.71
CA ILE A 486 6.84 5.25 27.12
C ILE A 486 6.30 6.41 26.30
N PHE A 487 5.12 6.24 25.70
CA PHE A 487 4.44 7.30 24.96
C PHE A 487 2.92 7.12 24.94
N GLU A 488 2.25 8.23 24.71
CA GLU A 488 0.83 8.31 24.37
C GLU A 488 0.67 8.75 22.93
N ALA A 489 -0.36 8.24 22.27
CA ALA A 489 -0.68 8.57 20.89
C ALA A 489 -2.18 8.79 20.70
N TYR A 490 -2.51 9.63 19.73
CA TYR A 490 -3.86 9.82 19.24
C TYR A 490 -3.83 9.77 17.71
N VAL A 491 -4.84 9.14 17.11
CA VAL A 491 -5.05 9.17 15.66
C VAL A 491 -6.51 9.46 15.36
N ASP A 492 -6.75 10.21 14.29
CA ASP A 492 -8.04 10.37 13.62
C ASP A 492 -7.77 10.49 12.14
N TYR A 493 -8.03 9.42 11.39
CA TYR A 493 -7.75 9.39 9.96
C TYR A 493 -8.88 8.69 9.21
N GLY A 494 -9.00 9.02 7.93
CA GLY A 494 -10.08 8.51 7.11
C GLY A 494 -9.74 8.40 5.64
N LEU A 495 -10.67 7.75 4.93
CA LEU A 495 -10.63 7.52 3.51
C LEU A 495 -12.04 7.81 2.98
N LYS A 496 -12.14 8.75 2.05
CA LYS A 496 -13.36 8.95 1.26
C LYS A 496 -13.05 8.76 -0.21
N ILE A 497 -13.88 8.00 -0.92
CA ILE A 497 -13.76 7.77 -2.35
C ILE A 497 -15.16 7.85 -2.98
N ALA A 498 -15.28 8.59 -4.07
CA ALA A 498 -16.49 8.68 -4.88
C ALA A 498 -16.12 8.43 -6.34
N SER A 499 -16.81 7.52 -7.02
CA SER A 499 -16.55 7.14 -8.42
C SER A 499 -17.85 7.08 -9.20
N SER A 500 -17.90 7.70 -10.38
CA SER A 500 -19.03 7.56 -11.30
C SER A 500 -19.13 6.14 -11.89
N GLY A 501 -18.05 5.38 -11.80
CA GLY A 501 -17.99 3.97 -12.15
C GLY A 501 -17.44 3.68 -13.55
N ARG A 502 -17.00 2.44 -13.71
CA ARG A 502 -16.55 1.81 -14.97
C ARG A 502 -17.13 0.41 -15.08
N PRO A 503 -17.22 -0.18 -16.28
CA PRO A 503 -17.73 -1.53 -16.43
C PRO A 503 -16.74 -2.58 -15.96
N ASP A 504 -15.45 -2.28 -15.80
CA ASP A 504 -14.43 -3.16 -15.26
C ASP A 504 -14.20 -2.94 -13.76
N LEU A 505 -13.66 -3.98 -13.11
CA LEU A 505 -13.29 -3.94 -11.69
C LEU A 505 -11.99 -3.13 -11.53
N SER A 506 -12.05 -2.02 -10.79
CA SER A 506 -10.91 -1.11 -10.57
C SER A 506 -9.96 -1.63 -9.49
N THR A 507 -8.65 -1.41 -9.66
CA THR A 507 -7.64 -1.68 -8.62
C THR A 507 -7.60 -0.60 -7.53
N PHE A 508 -8.30 0.52 -7.75
CA PHE A 508 -8.39 1.61 -6.79
C PHE A 508 -9.71 1.58 -6.01
N THR A 509 -10.86 1.47 -6.70
CA THR A 509 -12.16 1.40 -6.00
C THR A 509 -12.47 0.00 -5.48
N LEU A 510 -11.80 -1.04 -6.00
CA LEU A 510 -12.04 -2.47 -5.69
C LEU A 510 -13.44 -2.97 -6.06
N VAL A 511 -14.18 -2.19 -6.84
CA VAL A 511 -15.53 -2.51 -7.35
C VAL A 511 -15.64 -2.07 -8.80
N ASP A 512 -16.56 -2.71 -9.54
CA ASP A 512 -17.05 -2.21 -10.81
C ASP A 512 -18.32 -1.36 -10.59
N GLY A 513 -18.59 -0.45 -11.53
CA GLY A 513 -19.69 0.49 -11.44
C GLY A 513 -19.46 1.62 -10.42
N PRO A 514 -20.51 2.42 -10.15
CA PRO A 514 -20.42 3.56 -9.24
C PRO A 514 -20.13 3.13 -7.80
N MET A 515 -19.41 3.98 -7.07
CA MET A 515 -19.08 3.73 -5.66
C MET A 515 -19.04 5.03 -4.86
N GLU A 516 -19.56 4.97 -3.62
CA GLU A 516 -19.31 5.94 -2.56
C GLU A 516 -18.79 5.20 -1.32
N LEU A 517 -17.60 5.54 -0.86
CA LEU A 517 -16.93 4.92 0.29
C LEU A 517 -16.55 6.01 1.31
N SER A 518 -16.81 5.74 2.58
CA SER A 518 -16.34 6.54 3.71
C SER A 518 -15.90 5.63 4.86
N ALA A 519 -14.59 5.64 5.14
CA ALA A 519 -13.99 5.02 6.31
C ALA A 519 -13.36 6.08 7.23
N ARG A 520 -13.48 5.89 8.54
CA ARG A 520 -12.82 6.71 9.57
C ARG A 520 -12.44 5.85 10.75
N GLN A 521 -11.23 6.02 11.26
CA GLN A 521 -10.77 5.37 12.48
C GLN A 521 -10.13 6.42 13.39
N PHE A 522 -10.53 6.44 14.66
CA PHE A 522 -9.96 7.37 15.61
C PHE A 522 -9.91 6.81 17.02
N GLY A 523 -8.95 7.28 17.82
CA GLY A 523 -8.76 6.78 19.16
C GLY A 523 -7.46 7.20 19.81
N ASN A 524 -7.26 6.68 21.03
CA ASN A 524 -6.07 6.94 21.84
C ASN A 524 -5.35 5.64 22.15
N ALA A 525 -4.04 5.69 22.25
CA ALA A 525 -3.23 4.56 22.67
C ALA A 525 -2.14 4.99 23.64
N TYR A 526 -1.71 4.03 24.44
CA TYR A 526 -0.57 4.09 25.33
C TYR A 526 0.37 2.94 25.01
N TYR A 527 1.66 3.21 25.10
CA TYR A 527 2.70 2.21 24.97
C TYR A 527 3.74 2.39 26.08
N SER A 528 4.21 1.27 26.59
CA SER A 528 5.33 1.19 27.52
C SER A 528 6.17 -0.04 27.21
N SER A 529 7.48 0.15 27.09
CA SER A 529 8.47 -0.91 26.99
C SER A 529 9.52 -0.68 28.05
N VAL A 530 9.57 -1.58 29.02
CA VAL A 530 10.59 -1.63 30.06
C VAL A 530 11.27 -2.99 30.00
N ALA A 531 12.41 -3.14 30.68
CA ALA A 531 13.18 -4.38 30.63
C ALA A 531 12.28 -5.61 30.91
N ASN A 532 12.27 -6.56 29.97
CA ASN A 532 11.50 -7.80 29.98
C ASN A 532 9.96 -7.65 29.94
N HIS A 533 9.39 -6.44 29.84
CA HIS A 533 7.95 -6.24 29.76
C HIS A 533 7.59 -5.09 28.80
N SER A 534 6.87 -5.42 27.73
CA SER A 534 6.22 -4.44 26.88
C SER A 534 4.71 -4.53 27.06
N TYR A 535 4.05 -3.38 27.14
CA TYR A 535 2.62 -3.23 27.28
C TYR A 535 2.13 -2.18 26.29
N SER A 536 1.04 -2.48 25.60
CA SER A 536 0.33 -1.50 24.79
C SER A 536 -1.16 -1.64 25.02
N TYR A 537 -1.85 -0.52 24.96
CA TYR A 537 -3.28 -0.40 25.16
C TYR A 537 -3.82 0.64 24.18
N GLY A 538 -5.00 0.41 23.62
CA GLY A 538 -5.64 1.37 22.73
C GLY A 538 -7.16 1.27 22.76
N VAL A 539 -7.82 2.42 22.61
CA VAL A 539 -9.29 2.52 22.49
C VAL A 539 -9.59 3.18 21.16
N MET A 540 -10.38 2.53 20.32
CA MET A 540 -10.63 2.96 18.94
C MET A 540 -12.12 2.87 18.58
N ASP A 541 -12.61 3.86 17.84
CA ASP A 541 -13.91 3.89 17.17
C ASP A 541 -13.66 3.89 15.67
N ARG A 542 -14.24 2.92 14.96
CA ARG A 542 -14.02 2.70 13.53
C ARG A 542 -15.35 2.61 12.81
N ARG A 543 -15.49 3.40 11.75
CA ARG A 543 -16.72 3.50 10.97
C ARG A 543 -16.40 3.25 9.52
N PHE A 544 -17.20 2.41 8.90
CA PHE A 544 -17.11 2.06 7.49
C PHE A 544 -18.51 2.16 6.87
N GLN A 545 -18.59 2.79 5.71
CA GLN A 545 -19.81 2.90 4.90
C GLN A 545 -19.42 2.81 3.43
N GLU A 546 -20.07 1.93 2.68
CA GLU A 546 -19.86 1.78 1.25
C GLU A 546 -21.20 1.58 0.54
N GLU A 547 -21.48 2.40 -0.47
CA GLU A 547 -22.53 2.19 -1.46
C GLU A 547 -21.88 1.75 -2.77
N SER A 548 -22.13 0.50 -3.17
CA SER A 548 -21.60 -0.13 -4.38
C SER A 548 -22.54 -1.26 -4.81
N TYR A 549 -22.49 -1.68 -6.07
CA TYR A 549 -23.35 -2.78 -6.54
C TYR A 549 -24.87 -2.55 -6.27
N GLY A 550 -25.30 -1.29 -6.23
CA GLY A 550 -26.69 -0.91 -5.93
C GLY A 550 -27.15 -1.18 -4.49
N SER A 551 -26.23 -1.46 -3.57
CA SER A 551 -26.53 -1.74 -2.15
C SER A 551 -25.59 -0.98 -1.21
N GLY A 552 -26.12 -0.53 -0.07
CA GLY A 552 -25.33 0.01 1.03
C GLY A 552 -24.83 -1.10 1.96
N TYR A 553 -23.63 -0.94 2.48
CA TYR A 553 -23.11 -1.69 3.62
C TYR A 553 -22.47 -0.72 4.60
N SER A 554 -22.71 -0.93 5.88
CA SER A 554 -22.02 -0.17 6.93
C SER A 554 -21.61 -1.06 8.09
N ARG A 555 -20.51 -0.70 8.75
CA ARG A 555 -20.07 -1.35 9.98
C ARG A 555 -19.46 -0.33 10.93
N HIS A 556 -19.90 -0.38 12.19
CA HIS A 556 -19.33 0.43 13.27
C HIS A 556 -18.78 -0.49 14.34
N VAL A 557 -17.47 -0.40 14.57
CA VAL A 557 -16.76 -1.20 15.57
C VAL A 557 -16.10 -0.29 16.59
N LYS A 558 -16.28 -0.58 17.89
CA LYS A 558 -15.51 0.03 18.96
C LYS A 558 -14.70 -1.04 19.66
N THR A 559 -13.45 -0.71 19.99
CA THR A 559 -12.53 -1.61 20.68
C THR A 559 -11.97 -0.92 21.91
N ASP A 560 -11.82 -1.71 22.97
CA ASP A 560 -11.08 -1.37 24.18
C ASP A 560 -10.01 -2.45 24.35
N ASN A 561 -8.77 -2.06 24.07
CA ASN A 561 -7.63 -2.94 23.93
C ASN A 561 -7.94 -4.13 22.97
N LEU A 562 -7.67 -5.36 23.41
CA LEU A 562 -7.92 -6.58 22.63
C LEU A 562 -9.40 -6.98 22.55
N THR A 563 -10.32 -6.18 23.09
CA THR A 563 -11.75 -6.53 23.18
C THR A 563 -12.58 -5.67 22.21
N VAL A 564 -13.42 -6.31 21.41
CA VAL A 564 -14.50 -5.61 20.70
C VAL A 564 -15.63 -5.34 21.68
N THR A 565 -15.89 -4.06 21.96
CA THR A 565 -16.93 -3.63 22.92
C THR A 565 -18.25 -3.29 22.23
N TYR A 566 -18.21 -3.05 20.91
CA TYR A 566 -19.38 -2.82 20.07
C TYR A 566 -19.07 -3.22 18.63
N ASP A 567 -19.99 -3.90 17.96
CA ASP A 567 -19.92 -4.25 16.54
C ASP A 567 -21.33 -4.27 15.96
N SER A 568 -21.59 -3.43 14.95
CA SER A 568 -22.89 -3.31 14.30
C SER A 568 -22.72 -3.25 12.79
N PRO A 569 -22.78 -4.39 12.08
CA PRO A 569 -22.93 -4.44 10.63
C PRO A 569 -24.40 -4.20 10.26
N VAL A 570 -24.65 -3.35 9.25
CA VAL A 570 -25.98 -3.04 8.69
C VAL A 570 -25.93 -3.07 7.18
#